data_AF-A0A4Q4MKS3-F1
#
_entry.id   AF-A0A4Q4MKS3-F1
#
_cell.length_a   1.000
_cell.length_b   1.000
_cell.length_c   1.000
_cell.angle_alpha   90.00
_cell.angle_beta   90.00
_cell.angle_gamma   90.00
#
_symmetry.space_group_name_H-M   'P 1'
#
loop_
_entity.id
_entity.type
_entity.pdbx_description
1 polymer ?
#
loop_
_entity_poly.entity_id
_entity_poly.type
_entity_poly.pdbx_seq_one_letter_code
_entity_poly.pdbx_strand_id
1 'polypeptide(L)'
;MFSTPKDLACFVRGLLNNELLSSTDMAKWLKPASFTSSSKSQAVGMPWTVLRPTSLGLDSGQRPVDIYTMPGRQGYYNAYAAIFPEYQLGYTVNVAGVGDNPALRALLDHLVRYSVPHFDTVGREQVAENYAGRYGSGESAIELVVDDGPGLKVKSWTTGGKAVSDAWVEFFGSAALNAVDADVRIYPIGADNRWRVAFRGISDMNSTGIFEDACYTWFSHGAWLYAGLSVDEMVISLGENGTATMVSVPGLRQNLARS
;
A
#
# COMPACT_ATOMS: atom_id res chain seq x y z
N MET A 1 18.95 18.44 22.55
CA MET A 1 18.97 19.37 21.39
C MET A 1 17.80 20.33 21.54
N PHE A 2 17.99 21.62 21.28
CA PHE A 2 16.91 22.60 21.19
C PHE A 2 16.66 22.92 19.72
N SER A 3 15.39 23.05 19.32
CA SER A 3 14.98 23.24 17.93
C SER A 3 13.64 23.97 17.88
N THR A 4 13.35 24.62 16.76
CA THR A 4 12.05 25.25 16.50
C THR A 4 11.13 24.31 15.70
N PRO A 5 9.79 24.52 15.73
CA PRO A 5 8.88 23.79 14.83
C PRO A 5 9.27 23.90 13.36
N LYS A 6 9.79 25.07 12.93
CA LYS A 6 10.25 25.30 11.56
C LYS A 6 11.44 24.41 11.19
N ASP A 7 12.42 24.30 12.08
CA ASP A 7 13.61 23.48 11.84
C ASP A 7 13.24 21.99 11.78
N LEU A 8 12.38 21.52 12.69
CA LEU A 8 11.88 20.14 12.69
C LEU A 8 11.06 19.85 11.43
N ALA A 9 10.21 20.77 10.98
CA ALA A 9 9.45 20.62 9.75
C ALA A 9 10.37 20.58 8.52
N CYS A 10 11.44 21.39 8.50
CA CYS A 10 12.45 21.34 7.44
C CYS A 10 13.16 19.98 7.41
N PHE A 11 13.54 19.46 8.58
CA PHE A 11 14.14 18.14 8.71
C PHE A 11 13.22 17.02 8.21
N VAL A 12 11.96 17.01 8.66
CA VAL A 12 10.96 16.01 8.24
C VAL A 12 10.69 16.07 6.74
N ARG A 13 10.57 17.27 6.17
CA ARG A 13 10.40 17.44 4.72
C ARG A 13 11.61 16.95 3.94
N GLY A 14 12.82 17.27 4.40
CA GLY A 14 14.05 16.79 3.78
C GLY A 14 14.19 15.26 3.82
N LEU A 15 13.68 14.61 4.88
CA LEU A 15 13.59 13.15 4.94
C LEU A 15 12.62 12.58 3.90
N LEU A 16 11.39 13.12 3.83
CA LEU A 16 10.35 12.64 2.90
C LEU A 16 10.78 12.82 1.43
N ASN A 17 11.47 13.93 1.13
CA ASN A 17 12.01 14.23 -0.20
C ASN A 17 13.29 13.47 -0.55
N ASN A 18 13.82 12.60 0.33
CA ASN A 18 15.10 11.92 0.15
C ASN A 18 16.30 12.89 -0.07
N GLU A 19 16.25 14.09 0.52
CA GLU A 19 17.34 15.08 0.46
C GLU A 19 18.47 14.74 1.45
N LEU A 20 18.13 14.07 2.55
CA LEU A 20 19.05 13.71 3.62
C LEU A 20 19.59 12.27 3.52
N LEU A 21 18.80 11.38 2.90
CA LEU A 21 19.11 9.97 2.69
C LEU A 21 18.61 9.56 1.31
N SER A 22 19.32 8.64 0.66
CA SER A 22 18.79 8.00 -0.55
C SER A 22 17.47 7.28 -0.24
N SER A 23 16.60 7.09 -1.23
CA SER A 23 15.35 6.34 -1.06
C SER A 23 15.58 4.93 -0.48
N THR A 24 16.67 4.29 -0.90
CA THR A 24 17.07 2.97 -0.40
C THR A 24 17.49 3.03 1.07
N ASP A 25 18.27 4.02 1.46
CA ASP A 25 18.74 4.14 2.85
C ASP A 25 17.61 4.59 3.77
N MET A 26 16.73 5.47 3.31
CA MET A 26 15.50 5.83 4.02
C MET A 26 14.62 4.60 4.26
N ALA A 27 14.39 3.79 3.22
CA ALA A 27 13.62 2.55 3.35
C ALA A 27 14.26 1.55 4.30
N LYS A 28 15.60 1.45 4.35
CA LYS A 28 16.31 0.63 5.35
C LYS A 28 16.18 1.22 6.76
N TRP A 29 16.30 2.53 6.89
CA TRP A 29 16.29 3.23 8.18
C TRP A 29 14.95 3.15 8.89
N LEU A 30 13.85 3.13 8.12
CA LEU A 30 12.49 2.96 8.64
C LEU A 30 12.16 1.50 8.99
N LYS A 31 13.01 0.51 8.73
CA LYS A 31 12.70 -0.88 9.14
C LYS A 31 12.68 -1.00 10.66
N PRO A 32 11.70 -1.74 11.24
CA PRO A 32 11.76 -2.09 12.64
C PRO A 32 13.03 -2.88 12.96
N ALA A 33 13.65 -2.57 14.10
CA ALA A 33 14.75 -3.33 14.68
C ALA A 33 14.25 -4.45 15.58
N SER A 34 13.09 -4.26 16.24
CA SER A 34 12.46 -5.27 17.10
C SER A 34 10.95 -5.04 17.23
N PHE A 35 10.19 -6.10 17.43
CA PHE A 35 8.77 -6.00 17.77
C PHE A 35 8.58 -5.80 19.28
N THR A 36 7.50 -5.10 19.66
CA THR A 36 7.13 -5.02 21.08
C THR A 36 6.43 -6.30 21.53
N SER A 37 6.62 -6.71 22.79
CA SER A 37 5.97 -7.91 23.34
C SER A 37 4.51 -7.69 23.73
N SER A 38 4.08 -6.45 23.92
CA SER A 38 2.76 -6.09 24.46
C SER A 38 1.74 -5.64 23.42
N SER A 39 2.17 -5.37 22.17
CA SER A 39 1.27 -4.89 21.12
C SER A 39 1.62 -5.46 19.75
N LYS A 40 0.59 -5.96 19.05
CA LYS A 40 0.67 -6.42 17.65
C LYS A 40 0.86 -5.27 16.66
N SER A 41 0.53 -4.03 17.05
CA SER A 41 0.55 -2.84 16.20
C SER A 41 1.73 -1.91 16.50
N GLN A 42 2.75 -2.39 17.22
CA GLN A 42 3.90 -1.55 17.58
C GLN A 42 5.22 -2.28 17.41
N ALA A 43 6.19 -1.54 16.90
CA ALA A 43 7.58 -1.99 16.79
C ALA A 43 8.54 -0.83 17.08
N VAL A 44 9.80 -1.15 17.33
CA VAL A 44 10.86 -0.19 17.62
C VAL A 44 11.94 -0.33 16.56
N GLY A 45 12.31 0.78 15.93
CA GLY A 45 13.42 0.93 15.00
C GLY A 45 14.57 1.74 15.61
N MET A 46 15.38 2.38 14.77
CA MET A 46 16.48 3.24 15.21
C MET A 46 16.36 4.61 14.53
N PRO A 47 15.84 5.68 15.16
CA PRO A 47 15.33 5.79 16.54
C PRO A 47 13.78 5.72 16.62
N TRP A 48 13.11 5.31 15.55
CA TRP A 48 11.66 5.41 15.40
C TRP A 48 10.88 4.44 16.29
N THR A 49 9.80 4.91 16.90
CA THR A 49 8.69 4.04 17.31
C THR A 49 7.73 3.91 16.15
N VAL A 50 7.52 2.68 15.67
CA VAL A 50 6.62 2.37 14.56
C VAL A 50 5.25 2.00 15.11
N LEU A 51 4.23 2.77 14.75
CA LEU A 51 2.83 2.50 15.07
C LEU A 51 2.13 2.04 13.80
N ARG A 52 1.35 0.96 13.92
CA ARG A 52 0.58 0.37 12.83
C ARG A 52 -0.88 0.17 13.25
N PRO A 53 -1.64 1.25 13.51
CA PRO A 53 -3.05 1.15 13.88
C PRO A 53 -3.85 0.43 12.79
N THR A 54 -4.74 -0.49 13.19
CA THR A 54 -5.60 -1.28 12.29
C THR A 54 -7.01 -0.69 12.15
N SER A 55 -7.36 0.29 12.97
CA SER A 55 -8.60 1.05 12.87
C SER A 55 -8.28 2.53 13.04
N LEU A 56 -8.62 3.31 12.03
CA LEU A 56 -8.44 4.76 12.00
C LEU A 56 -9.75 5.51 12.25
N GLY A 57 -10.81 4.80 12.64
CA GLY A 57 -12.03 5.38 13.21
C GLY A 57 -12.89 6.24 12.27
N LEU A 58 -12.60 6.28 10.97
CA LEU A 58 -13.42 6.86 9.91
C LEU A 58 -13.51 5.84 8.75
N ASP A 59 -14.32 6.10 7.73
CA ASP A 59 -14.61 5.23 6.56
C ASP A 59 -13.37 4.77 5.75
N SER A 60 -12.14 4.98 6.23
CA SER A 60 -10.85 4.63 5.61
C SER A 60 -10.53 3.13 5.53
N GLY A 61 -11.52 2.25 5.70
CA GLY A 61 -11.32 0.80 5.72
C GLY A 61 -10.46 0.29 6.88
N GLN A 62 -10.28 -1.02 6.96
CA GLN A 62 -9.51 -1.71 8.00
C GLN A 62 -8.04 -1.94 7.61
N ARG A 63 -7.40 -0.99 6.92
CA ARG A 63 -6.01 -1.16 6.50
C ARG A 63 -5.03 -0.61 7.53
N PRO A 64 -3.91 -1.31 7.79
CA PRO A 64 -2.84 -0.74 8.60
C PRO A 64 -2.16 0.42 7.88
N VAL A 65 -1.84 1.48 8.63
CA VAL A 65 -0.99 2.58 8.17
C VAL A 65 0.27 2.63 9.02
N ASP A 66 1.43 2.69 8.37
CA ASP A 66 2.72 2.78 9.07
C ASP A 66 3.04 4.23 9.44
N ILE A 67 3.13 4.47 10.74
CA ILE A 67 3.44 5.77 11.31
C ILE A 67 4.76 5.67 12.06
N TYR A 68 5.76 6.42 11.61
CA TYR A 68 7.07 6.45 12.24
C TYR A 68 7.18 7.67 13.12
N THR A 69 7.33 7.45 14.42
CA THR A 69 7.17 8.50 15.42
C THR A 69 8.38 8.59 16.32
N MET A 70 8.65 9.80 16.82
CA MET A 70 9.74 10.05 17.74
C MET A 70 9.32 11.09 18.78
N PRO A 71 8.88 10.65 19.96
CA PRO A 71 8.63 11.55 21.08
C PRO A 71 9.95 11.99 21.72
N GLY A 72 10.03 13.27 22.08
CA GLY A 72 11.14 13.85 22.84
C GLY A 72 10.62 14.66 24.02
N ARG A 73 11.29 14.56 25.17
CA ARG A 73 10.93 15.31 26.37
C ARG A 73 12.18 15.78 27.12
N GLN A 74 12.17 17.04 27.54
CA GLN A 74 13.14 17.61 28.47
C GLN A 74 12.41 18.53 29.45
N GLY A 75 12.25 18.08 30.70
CA GLY A 75 11.50 18.83 31.72
C GLY A 75 10.04 19.06 31.31
N TYR A 76 9.68 20.33 31.15
CA TYR A 76 8.36 20.81 30.69
C TYR A 76 8.29 21.08 29.20
N TYR A 77 9.32 20.72 28.43
CA TYR A 77 9.34 20.88 26.98
C TYR A 77 9.20 19.51 26.33
N ASN A 78 8.20 19.38 25.47
CA ASN A 78 7.91 18.17 24.73
C ASN A 78 7.94 18.48 23.23
N ALA A 79 8.46 17.53 22.46
CA ALA A 79 8.48 17.58 21.02
C ALA A 79 8.04 16.23 20.46
N TYR A 80 7.46 16.24 19.28
CA TYR A 80 7.07 15.02 18.58
C TYR A 80 7.22 15.21 17.09
N ALA A 81 7.81 14.21 16.45
CA ALA A 81 7.82 14.08 15.00
C ALA A 81 7.09 12.80 14.61
N ALA A 82 6.29 12.88 13.55
CA ALA A 82 5.65 11.74 12.92
C ALA A 82 5.79 11.85 11.40
N ILE A 83 6.11 10.75 10.74
CA ILE A 83 6.14 10.67 9.28
C ILE A 83 5.31 9.49 8.79
N PHE A 84 4.67 9.69 7.65
CA PHE A 84 3.77 8.77 6.97
C PHE A 84 4.27 8.67 5.52
N PRO A 85 5.25 7.80 5.25
CA PRO A 85 5.91 7.75 3.94
C PRO A 85 4.94 7.52 2.79
N GLU A 86 3.90 6.73 3.02
CA GLU A 86 2.85 6.42 2.03
C GLU A 86 2.13 7.67 1.52
N TYR A 87 1.89 8.65 2.39
CA TYR A 87 1.19 9.89 2.02
C TYR A 87 2.14 11.07 1.75
N GLN A 88 3.46 10.84 1.80
CA GLN A 88 4.46 11.93 1.78
C GLN A 88 4.14 13.03 2.81
N LEU A 89 3.67 12.60 3.98
CA LEU A 89 3.13 13.48 5.02
C LEU A 89 3.98 13.42 6.28
N GLY A 90 4.14 14.56 6.95
CA GLY A 90 4.88 14.64 8.18
C GLY A 90 4.36 15.72 9.11
N TYR A 91 4.37 15.44 10.40
CA TYR A 91 3.94 16.35 11.45
C TYR A 91 5.06 16.58 12.45
N THR A 92 5.17 17.82 12.92
CA THR A 92 6.04 18.19 14.04
C THR A 92 5.25 19.05 15.01
N VAL A 93 5.36 18.74 16.29
CA VAL A 93 4.61 19.41 17.35
C VAL A 93 5.57 19.71 18.49
N ASN A 94 5.59 20.96 18.95
CA ASN A 94 6.33 21.37 20.14
C ASN A 94 5.33 21.92 21.16
N VAL A 95 5.42 21.43 22.39
CA VAL A 95 4.56 21.87 23.50
C VAL A 95 5.44 22.18 24.69
N ALA A 96 5.09 23.22 25.44
CA ALA A 96 5.70 23.53 26.72
C ALA A 96 4.61 23.63 27.79
N GLY A 97 4.72 22.86 28.88
CA GLY A 97 3.78 22.93 30.00
C GLY A 97 3.75 21.70 30.91
N VAL A 98 2.90 21.74 31.94
CA VAL A 98 2.62 20.59 32.81
C VAL A 98 1.48 19.77 32.18
N GLY A 99 1.66 18.45 32.06
CA GLY A 99 0.61 17.55 31.54
C GLY A 99 0.45 17.51 30.01
N ASP A 100 1.51 17.80 29.28
CA ASP A 100 1.52 17.97 27.82
C ASP A 100 1.60 16.66 26.99
N ASN A 101 1.99 15.54 27.60
CA ASN A 101 2.13 14.27 26.89
C ASN A 101 0.80 13.66 26.39
N PRO A 102 -0.33 13.70 27.14
CA PRO A 102 -1.64 13.28 26.63
C PRO A 102 -2.18 14.17 25.50
N ALA A 103 -2.01 15.50 25.62
CA ALA A 103 -2.46 16.45 24.60
C ALA A 103 -1.77 16.20 23.25
N LEU A 104 -0.48 15.87 23.28
CA LEU A 104 0.28 15.56 22.09
C LEU A 104 -0.23 14.30 21.37
N ARG A 105 -0.54 13.24 22.13
CA ARG A 105 -1.13 12.02 21.57
C ARG A 105 -2.52 12.27 20.98
N ALA A 106 -3.34 13.05 21.67
CA ALA A 106 -4.68 13.41 21.20
C ALA A 106 -4.63 14.22 19.90
N LEU A 107 -3.67 15.14 19.77
CA LEU A 107 -3.46 15.89 18.53
C LEU A 107 -3.04 14.98 17.38
N LEU A 108 -2.10 14.05 17.61
CA LEU A 108 -1.71 13.09 16.56
C LEU A 108 -2.89 12.22 16.14
N ASP A 109 -3.65 11.67 17.09
CA ASP A 109 -4.84 10.86 16.79
C ASP A 109 -5.84 11.65 15.95
N HIS A 110 -6.11 12.91 16.32
CA HIS A 110 -6.99 13.79 15.54
C HIS A 110 -6.47 14.06 14.13
N LEU A 111 -5.18 14.37 13.98
CA LEU A 111 -4.55 14.62 12.67
C LEU A 111 -4.62 13.38 11.78
N VAL A 112 -4.29 12.21 12.31
CA VAL A 112 -4.32 10.93 11.55
C VAL A 112 -5.73 10.60 11.11
N ARG A 113 -6.70 10.68 12.03
CA ARG A 113 -8.11 10.43 11.71
C ARG A 113 -8.59 11.34 10.61
N TYR A 114 -8.20 12.62 10.59
CA TYR A 114 -8.64 13.54 9.55
C TYR A 114 -7.88 13.37 8.22
N SER A 115 -6.54 13.29 8.26
CA SER A 115 -5.73 13.33 7.05
C SER A 115 -5.76 12.03 6.27
N VAL A 116 -5.68 10.88 6.94
CA VAL A 116 -5.57 9.58 6.24
C VAL A 116 -6.76 9.32 5.30
N PRO A 117 -8.03 9.41 5.75
CA PRO A 117 -9.16 9.19 4.86
C PRO A 117 -9.18 10.17 3.69
N HIS A 118 -8.81 11.44 3.93
CA HIS A 118 -8.75 12.44 2.88
C HIS A 118 -7.72 12.07 1.80
N PHE A 119 -6.50 11.69 2.19
CA PHE A 119 -5.48 11.24 1.24
C PHE A 119 -5.87 9.93 0.54
N ASP A 120 -6.53 9.00 1.23
CA ASP A 120 -7.06 7.78 0.62
C ASP A 120 -8.13 8.11 -0.44
N THR A 121 -9.04 9.05 -0.17
CA THR A 121 -10.02 9.53 -1.16
C THR A 121 -9.34 10.13 -2.38
N VAL A 122 -8.41 11.07 -2.17
CA VAL A 122 -7.68 11.71 -3.29
C VAL A 122 -6.90 10.67 -4.09
N GLY A 123 -6.24 9.71 -3.44
CA GLY A 123 -5.53 8.63 -4.11
C GLY A 123 -6.46 7.75 -4.95
N ARG A 124 -7.65 7.41 -4.44
CA ARG A 124 -8.66 6.65 -5.18
C ARG A 124 -9.18 7.41 -6.40
N GLU A 125 -9.45 8.71 -6.27
CA GLU A 125 -9.88 9.57 -7.39
C GLU A 125 -8.80 9.63 -8.48
N GLN A 126 -7.54 9.87 -8.09
CA GLN A 126 -6.41 9.89 -9.03
C GLN A 126 -6.22 8.54 -9.74
N VAL A 127 -6.37 7.43 -9.02
CA VAL A 127 -6.25 6.10 -9.62
C VAL A 127 -7.44 5.82 -10.56
N ALA A 128 -8.64 6.24 -10.21
CA ALA A 128 -9.81 6.10 -11.06
C ALA A 128 -9.66 6.90 -12.36
N GLU A 129 -9.17 8.13 -12.29
CA GLU A 129 -8.94 8.97 -13.46
C GLU A 129 -7.82 8.40 -14.35
N ASN A 130 -6.67 8.07 -13.74
CA ASN A 130 -5.47 7.75 -14.50
C ASN A 130 -5.40 6.29 -14.95
N TYR A 131 -5.88 5.32 -14.16
CA TYR A 131 -5.65 3.89 -14.41
C TYR A 131 -6.92 3.08 -14.69
N ALA A 132 -8.08 3.50 -14.18
CA ALA A 132 -9.32 2.76 -14.45
C ALA A 132 -9.73 2.91 -15.92
N GLY A 133 -10.33 1.86 -16.46
CA GLY A 133 -10.73 1.80 -17.86
C GLY A 133 -10.61 0.41 -18.45
N ARG A 134 -11.01 0.32 -19.71
CA ARG A 134 -10.90 -0.91 -20.49
C ARG A 134 -9.71 -0.79 -21.44
N TYR A 135 -8.95 -1.87 -21.53
CA TYR A 135 -7.78 -1.99 -22.39
C TYR A 135 -7.97 -3.25 -23.24
N GLY A 136 -7.66 -3.18 -24.53
CA GLY A 136 -7.94 -4.29 -25.45
C GLY A 136 -6.98 -4.38 -26.63
N SER A 137 -6.94 -5.58 -27.20
CA SER A 137 -6.31 -5.89 -28.49
C SER A 137 -6.91 -7.19 -29.04
N GLY A 138 -7.67 -7.08 -30.14
CA GLY A 138 -8.41 -8.21 -30.72
C GLY A 138 -9.39 -8.83 -29.71
N GLU A 139 -9.23 -10.13 -29.45
CA GLU A 139 -10.09 -10.90 -28.51
C GLU A 139 -9.60 -10.87 -27.05
N SER A 140 -8.51 -10.15 -26.77
CA SER A 140 -7.98 -9.98 -25.42
C SER A 140 -8.35 -8.61 -24.87
N ALA A 141 -8.82 -8.57 -23.63
CA ALA A 141 -9.15 -7.33 -22.96
C ALA A 141 -8.97 -7.43 -21.44
N ILE A 142 -8.69 -6.31 -20.79
CA ILE A 142 -8.69 -6.15 -19.34
C ILE A 142 -9.48 -4.90 -18.97
N GLU A 143 -10.36 -5.01 -17.98
CA GLU A 143 -11.11 -3.89 -17.40
C GLU A 143 -10.66 -3.67 -15.97
N LEU A 144 -10.11 -2.49 -15.71
CA LEU A 144 -9.62 -2.06 -14.41
C LEU A 144 -10.61 -1.08 -13.78
N VAL A 145 -10.96 -1.31 -12.51
CA VAL A 145 -11.91 -0.48 -11.77
C VAL A 145 -11.43 -0.22 -10.36
N VAL A 146 -11.78 0.94 -9.82
CA VAL A 146 -11.62 1.27 -8.40
C VAL A 146 -12.89 0.86 -7.67
N ASP A 147 -12.75 0.04 -6.64
CA ASP A 147 -13.82 -0.31 -5.69
C ASP A 147 -13.38 0.05 -4.26
N ASP A 148 -14.19 -0.29 -3.25
CA ASP A 148 -13.88 0.01 -1.85
C ASP A 148 -12.73 -0.84 -1.28
N GLY A 149 -12.28 -1.87 -2.00
CA GLY A 149 -11.17 -2.73 -1.59
C GLY A 149 -9.79 -2.10 -1.82
N PRO A 150 -8.71 -2.80 -1.42
CA PRO A 150 -7.34 -2.38 -1.63
C PRO A 150 -6.88 -2.63 -3.08
N GLY A 151 -5.90 -1.86 -3.57
CA GLY A 151 -5.38 -2.02 -4.94
C GLY A 151 -6.43 -1.75 -6.02
N LEU A 152 -6.05 -1.94 -7.28
CA LEU A 152 -6.96 -1.73 -8.41
C LEU A 152 -7.59 -3.07 -8.81
N LYS A 153 -8.91 -3.13 -8.88
CA LYS A 153 -9.64 -4.37 -9.17
C LYS A 153 -9.64 -4.65 -10.67
N VAL A 154 -9.37 -5.91 -11.01
CA VAL A 154 -9.56 -6.44 -12.36
C VAL A 154 -10.99 -6.95 -12.45
N LYS A 155 -11.87 -6.19 -13.09
CA LYS A 155 -13.29 -6.53 -13.24
C LYS A 155 -13.51 -7.63 -14.27
N SER A 156 -12.75 -7.60 -15.36
CA SER A 156 -12.72 -8.66 -16.36
C SER A 156 -11.33 -8.73 -16.99
N TRP A 157 -10.89 -9.94 -17.33
CA TRP A 157 -9.63 -10.15 -18.03
C TRP A 157 -9.71 -11.39 -18.91
N THR A 158 -9.53 -11.21 -20.22
CA THR A 158 -9.61 -12.29 -21.21
C THR A 158 -8.33 -12.40 -22.04
N THR A 159 -8.02 -13.63 -22.44
CA THR A 159 -7.00 -13.97 -23.43
C THR A 159 -7.58 -14.93 -24.46
N GLY A 160 -7.58 -14.54 -25.74
CA GLY A 160 -8.23 -15.33 -26.82
C GLY A 160 -9.68 -15.70 -26.50
N GLY A 161 -10.46 -14.76 -25.95
CA GLY A 161 -11.85 -14.97 -25.57
C GLY A 161 -12.11 -15.78 -24.29
N LYS A 162 -11.08 -16.31 -23.62
CA LYS A 162 -11.21 -17.06 -22.34
C LYS A 162 -10.85 -16.21 -21.14
N ALA A 163 -11.58 -16.36 -20.04
CA ALA A 163 -11.30 -15.62 -18.81
C ALA A 163 -10.02 -16.14 -18.14
N VAL A 164 -9.14 -15.21 -17.74
CA VAL A 164 -7.89 -15.53 -17.06
C VAL A 164 -8.14 -16.04 -15.62
N SER A 165 -9.21 -15.56 -14.96
CA SER A 165 -9.67 -16.05 -13.66
C SER A 165 -10.06 -17.53 -13.70
N ASP A 166 -10.74 -17.99 -14.76
CA ASP A 166 -11.16 -19.39 -14.87
C ASP A 166 -9.96 -20.32 -14.99
N ALA A 167 -8.98 -19.93 -15.83
CA ALA A 167 -7.71 -20.65 -15.92
C ALA A 167 -6.98 -20.67 -14.56
N TRP A 168 -6.97 -19.54 -13.84
CA TRP A 168 -6.40 -19.47 -12.49
C TRP A 168 -7.05 -20.47 -11.54
N VAL A 169 -8.38 -20.52 -11.51
CA VAL A 169 -9.16 -21.42 -10.64
C VAL A 169 -8.91 -22.88 -11.01
N GLU A 170 -8.95 -23.21 -12.31
CA GLU A 170 -8.75 -24.57 -12.82
C GLU A 170 -7.38 -25.13 -12.42
N PHE A 171 -6.31 -24.39 -12.70
CA PHE A 171 -4.95 -24.85 -12.48
C PHE A 171 -4.49 -24.78 -11.01
N PHE A 172 -5.02 -23.83 -10.22
CA PHE A 172 -4.41 -23.48 -8.93
C PHE A 172 -5.41 -23.29 -7.78
N GLY A 173 -6.61 -22.79 -8.07
CA GLY A 173 -7.64 -22.61 -7.05
C GLY A 173 -8.18 -23.92 -6.49
N SER A 174 -8.37 -24.91 -7.36
CA SER A 174 -9.14 -26.14 -7.06
C SER A 174 -8.40 -27.15 -6.17
N ALA A 175 -7.10 -27.36 -6.36
CA ALA A 175 -6.38 -28.45 -5.68
C ALA A 175 -5.71 -28.06 -4.34
N ALA A 176 -5.38 -26.78 -4.14
CA ALA A 176 -4.62 -26.32 -2.97
C ALA A 176 -5.38 -25.37 -2.06
N LEU A 177 -6.39 -24.65 -2.58
CA LEU A 177 -7.07 -23.56 -1.86
C LEU A 177 -8.59 -23.76 -1.76
N ASN A 178 -9.15 -24.81 -2.36
CA ASN A 178 -10.60 -25.02 -2.52
C ASN A 178 -11.32 -23.73 -2.99
N ALA A 179 -10.67 -22.97 -3.87
CA ALA A 179 -11.21 -21.72 -4.38
C ALA A 179 -12.22 -22.02 -5.49
N VAL A 180 -13.41 -21.43 -5.38
CA VAL A 180 -14.47 -21.54 -6.40
C VAL A 180 -14.49 -20.34 -7.35
N ASP A 181 -13.83 -19.25 -6.96
CA ASP A 181 -13.68 -18.01 -7.72
C ASP A 181 -12.40 -17.27 -7.25
N ALA A 182 -12.03 -16.19 -7.92
CA ALA A 182 -10.87 -15.36 -7.59
C ALA A 182 -11.19 -13.87 -7.61
N ASP A 183 -10.90 -13.17 -6.50
CA ASP A 183 -10.80 -11.70 -6.48
C ASP A 183 -9.42 -11.30 -6.99
N VAL A 184 -9.40 -10.66 -8.17
CA VAL A 184 -8.17 -10.31 -8.89
C VAL A 184 -7.90 -8.83 -8.74
N ARG A 185 -6.74 -8.49 -8.16
CA ARG A 185 -6.33 -7.11 -7.88
C ARG A 185 -4.90 -6.87 -8.30
N ILE A 186 -4.59 -5.66 -8.75
CA ILE A 186 -3.22 -5.27 -9.11
C ILE A 186 -2.67 -4.21 -8.15
N TYR A 187 -1.39 -4.36 -7.83
CA TYR A 187 -0.67 -3.50 -6.88
C TYR A 187 0.63 -3.00 -7.51
N PRO A 188 1.02 -1.74 -7.26
CA PRO A 188 2.29 -1.22 -7.75
C PRO A 188 3.44 -1.88 -6.98
N ILE A 189 4.53 -2.22 -7.67
CA ILE A 189 5.74 -2.78 -7.04
C ILE A 189 6.87 -1.74 -6.87
N GLY A 190 6.56 -0.46 -7.11
CA GLY A 190 7.41 0.68 -6.75
C GLY A 190 8.55 1.03 -7.72
N ALA A 191 8.71 0.31 -8.83
CA ALA A 191 9.70 0.62 -9.87
C ALA A 191 9.10 0.51 -11.28
N ASP A 192 9.52 1.40 -12.18
CA ASP A 192 9.31 1.32 -13.64
C ASP A 192 7.86 1.10 -14.10
N ASN A 193 6.88 1.66 -13.38
CA ASN A 193 5.44 1.42 -13.62
C ASN A 193 5.08 -0.08 -13.70
N ARG A 194 5.81 -0.91 -12.97
CA ARG A 194 5.51 -2.33 -12.83
C ARG A 194 4.46 -2.54 -11.75
N TRP A 195 3.58 -3.47 -12.04
CA TRP A 195 2.47 -3.88 -11.21
C TRP A 195 2.48 -5.39 -11.09
N ARG A 196 1.96 -5.88 -9.98
CA ARG A 196 1.77 -7.31 -9.77
C ARG A 196 0.31 -7.61 -9.52
N VAL A 197 -0.18 -8.64 -10.19
CA VAL A 197 -1.50 -9.21 -10.02
C VAL A 197 -1.47 -10.14 -8.83
N ALA A 198 -2.34 -9.88 -7.87
CA ALA A 198 -2.67 -10.82 -6.82
C ALA A 198 -4.02 -11.44 -7.15
N PHE A 199 -4.06 -12.76 -7.11
CA PHE A 199 -5.29 -13.52 -7.20
C PHE A 199 -5.60 -14.08 -5.82
N ARG A 200 -6.73 -13.65 -5.27
CA ARG A 200 -7.22 -14.13 -3.99
C ARG A 200 -8.32 -15.14 -4.25
N GLY A 201 -8.07 -16.40 -3.95
CA GLY A 201 -9.11 -17.43 -3.98
C GLY A 201 -10.23 -17.07 -3.00
N ILE A 202 -11.46 -17.14 -3.48
CA ILE A 202 -12.67 -17.05 -2.65
C ILE A 202 -12.98 -18.49 -2.23
N SER A 203 -12.87 -18.74 -0.93
CA SER A 203 -13.06 -20.06 -0.31
C SER A 203 -13.98 -19.92 0.90
N ASP A 204 -14.80 -20.93 1.14
CA ASP A 204 -15.72 -21.01 2.28
C ASP A 204 -15.01 -21.47 3.58
N MET A 205 -13.68 -21.62 3.56
CA MET A 205 -12.92 -22.03 4.74
C MET A 205 -12.68 -20.86 5.69
N ASN A 206 -13.21 -20.97 6.92
CA ASN A 206 -12.83 -20.07 8.01
C ASN A 206 -11.38 -20.35 8.43
N SER A 207 -10.48 -19.37 8.25
CA SER A 207 -9.15 -19.42 8.83
C SER A 207 -9.24 -19.28 10.35
N THR A 208 -8.50 -20.11 11.09
CA THR A 208 -8.41 -20.04 12.56
C THR A 208 -6.96 -20.23 12.99
N GLY A 209 -6.62 -19.77 14.19
CA GLY A 209 -5.29 -19.97 14.78
C GLY A 209 -4.25 -18.99 14.24
N ILE A 210 -2.97 -19.40 14.21
CA ILE A 210 -1.85 -18.50 13.89
C ILE A 210 -1.84 -17.94 12.45
N PHE A 211 -2.78 -18.38 11.62
CA PHE A 211 -2.91 -18.02 10.21
C PHE A 211 -4.18 -17.23 9.89
N GLU A 212 -4.99 -16.90 10.90
CA GLU A 212 -6.27 -16.20 10.72
C GLU A 212 -6.11 -14.90 9.92
N ASP A 213 -5.08 -14.11 10.26
CA ASP A 213 -4.74 -12.83 9.60
C ASP A 213 -3.69 -12.97 8.48
N ALA A 214 -3.28 -14.19 8.10
CA ALA A 214 -2.23 -14.39 7.11
C ALA A 214 -2.75 -14.15 5.70
N CYS A 215 -2.23 -13.11 5.03
CA CYS A 215 -2.46 -12.93 3.61
C CYS A 215 -1.55 -13.90 2.83
N TYR A 216 -2.13 -14.82 2.05
CA TYR A 216 -1.38 -15.85 1.31
C TYR A 216 -1.06 -15.47 -0.14
N THR A 217 -1.58 -14.35 -0.65
CA THR A 217 -1.42 -14.00 -2.07
C THR A 217 0.04 -13.79 -2.47
N TRP A 218 0.93 -13.46 -1.53
CA TRP A 218 2.35 -13.30 -1.81
C TRP A 218 3.08 -14.62 -2.12
N PHE A 219 2.55 -15.78 -1.68
CA PHE A 219 3.18 -17.08 -1.97
C PHE A 219 3.10 -17.47 -3.45
N SER A 220 2.09 -16.97 -4.18
CA SER A 220 1.92 -17.26 -5.60
C SER A 220 2.61 -16.23 -6.51
N HIS A 221 3.15 -15.15 -5.95
CA HIS A 221 3.84 -14.11 -6.72
C HIS A 221 5.04 -14.68 -7.48
N GLY A 222 5.06 -14.51 -8.80
CA GLY A 222 6.13 -14.97 -9.68
C GLY A 222 6.26 -16.50 -9.78
N ALA A 223 5.37 -17.27 -9.15
CA ALA A 223 5.37 -18.72 -9.27
C ALA A 223 4.91 -19.17 -10.67
N TRP A 224 4.29 -18.25 -11.43
CA TRP A 224 3.50 -18.58 -12.60
C TRP A 224 4.17 -18.05 -13.85
N LEU A 225 4.89 -18.93 -14.53
CA LEU A 225 5.67 -18.59 -15.68
C LEU A 225 5.08 -19.21 -16.94
N TYR A 226 4.89 -18.40 -17.97
CA TYR A 226 4.66 -18.88 -19.32
C TYR A 226 5.87 -18.49 -20.19
N ALA A 227 6.53 -19.49 -20.76
CA ALA A 227 7.80 -19.32 -21.48
C ALA A 227 8.87 -18.53 -20.70
N GLY A 228 8.93 -18.72 -19.37
CA GLY A 228 9.89 -18.04 -18.49
C GLY A 228 9.49 -16.62 -18.05
N LEU A 229 8.33 -16.13 -18.44
CA LEU A 229 7.82 -14.81 -18.07
C LEU A 229 6.64 -14.92 -17.08
N SER A 230 6.64 -14.07 -16.07
CA SER A 230 5.57 -14.01 -15.06
C SER A 230 4.25 -13.56 -15.67
N VAL A 231 3.20 -14.35 -15.46
CA VAL A 231 1.83 -14.05 -15.91
C VAL A 231 1.11 -13.10 -14.95
N ASP A 232 1.59 -13.00 -13.72
CA ASP A 232 1.13 -12.08 -12.68
C ASP A 232 1.88 -10.74 -12.70
N GLU A 233 2.72 -10.48 -13.70
CA GLU A 233 3.38 -9.19 -13.88
C GLU A 233 2.71 -8.35 -14.97
N MET A 234 2.49 -7.07 -14.66
CA MET A 234 1.92 -6.08 -15.56
C MET A 234 2.81 -4.84 -15.64
N VAL A 235 2.87 -4.23 -16.81
CA VAL A 235 3.49 -2.91 -17.02
C VAL A 235 2.42 -1.98 -17.54
N ILE A 236 2.22 -0.86 -16.85
CA ILE A 236 1.27 0.17 -17.27
C ILE A 236 2.05 1.33 -17.89
N SER A 237 1.85 1.56 -19.18
CA SER A 237 2.44 2.71 -19.87
C SER A 237 1.56 3.93 -19.64
N LEU A 238 2.18 5.06 -19.32
CA LEU A 238 1.51 6.34 -19.09
C LEU A 238 1.77 7.29 -20.26
N GLY A 239 0.77 8.09 -20.62
CA GLY A 239 0.92 9.22 -21.53
C GLY A 239 1.54 10.45 -20.85
N GLU A 240 1.74 11.53 -21.61
CA GLU A 240 2.34 12.78 -21.11
C GLU A 240 1.55 13.41 -19.94
N ASN A 241 0.23 13.19 -19.91
CA ASN A 241 -0.66 13.69 -18.87
C ASN A 241 -0.75 12.77 -17.63
N GLY A 242 0.04 11.68 -17.57
CA GLY A 242 0.00 10.70 -16.47
C GLY A 242 -1.13 9.68 -16.56
N THR A 243 -1.97 9.75 -17.58
CA THR A 243 -3.06 8.80 -17.82
C THR A 243 -2.51 7.52 -18.46
N ALA A 244 -2.93 6.35 -17.97
CA ALA A 244 -2.55 5.07 -18.54
C ALA A 244 -3.06 4.93 -19.97
N THR A 245 -2.19 4.52 -20.89
CA THR A 245 -2.47 4.36 -22.32
C THR A 245 -2.40 2.91 -22.78
N MET A 246 -1.65 2.07 -22.06
CA MET A 246 -1.48 0.66 -22.40
C MET A 246 -1.20 -0.18 -21.15
N VAL A 247 -1.77 -1.37 -21.12
CA VAL A 247 -1.43 -2.43 -20.17
C VAL A 247 -0.73 -3.56 -20.93
N SER A 248 0.50 -3.86 -20.54
CA SER A 248 1.25 -5.00 -21.05
C SER A 248 1.30 -6.11 -20.02
N VAL A 249 1.03 -7.34 -20.43
CA VAL A 249 1.18 -8.56 -19.63
C VAL A 249 2.20 -9.44 -20.33
N PRO A 250 3.50 -9.39 -19.95
CA PRO A 250 4.55 -10.13 -20.63
C PRO A 250 4.31 -11.64 -20.65
N GLY A 251 3.91 -12.24 -19.52
CA GLY A 251 3.64 -13.68 -19.42
C GLY A 251 2.51 -14.15 -20.33
N LEU A 252 1.51 -13.34 -20.60
CA LEU A 252 0.41 -13.68 -21.52
C LEU A 252 0.64 -13.15 -22.94
N ARG A 253 1.76 -12.46 -23.20
CA ARG A 253 2.09 -11.79 -24.47
C ARG A 253 0.99 -10.82 -24.92
N GLN A 254 0.38 -10.11 -23.98
CA GLN A 254 -0.68 -9.15 -24.25
C GLN A 254 -0.13 -7.73 -24.22
N ASN A 255 -0.48 -6.94 -25.23
CA ASN A 255 -0.33 -5.49 -25.24
C ASN A 255 -1.72 -4.91 -25.51
N LEU A 256 -2.32 -4.32 -24.48
CA LEU A 256 -3.72 -3.91 -24.46
C LEU A 256 -3.78 -2.39 -24.43
N ALA A 257 -4.20 -1.77 -25.54
CA ALA A 257 -4.34 -0.32 -25.62
C ALA A 257 -5.62 0.12 -24.92
N ARG A 258 -5.58 1.26 -24.23
CA ARG A 258 -6.77 1.85 -23.62
C ARG A 258 -7.78 2.20 -24.71
N SER A 259 -9.04 1.84 -24.47
CA SER A 259 -10.20 2.21 -25.30
C SER A 259 -10.84 3.51 -24.85
#